data_AF-A0A8I1LF35-F1
#
_entry.id   AF-A0A8I1LF35-F1
#
_cell.length_a   1.000
_cell.length_b   1.000
_cell.length_c   1.000
_cell.angle_alpha   90.00
_cell.angle_beta   90.00
_cell.angle_gamma   90.00
#
_symmetry.space_group_name_H-M   'P 1'
#
loop_
_entity.id
_entity.type
_entity.pdbx_description
1 polymer ?
#
loop_
_entity_poly.entity_id
_entity_poly.type
_entity_poly.pdbx_seq_one_letter_code
_entity_poly.pdbx_strand_id
1 'polypeptide(L)' 'MEILQLTLGKKTGIAGVILAIQTFGNYARRHPHLHALVADGLFLESGYFFVMPKVFLRRWPGFSVPMCSRC' A
#
# COMPACT_ATOMS: atom_id res chain seq x y z
N MET A 1 4.28 -1.84 9.84
CA MET A 1 5.14 -2.42 8.80
C MET A 1 5.44 -3.90 9.00
N GLU A 2 5.26 -4.44 10.21
CA GLU A 2 5.47 -5.86 10.53
C GLU A 2 4.63 -6.82 9.66
N ILE A 3 3.40 -6.46 9.30
CA ILE A 3 2.55 -7.30 8.42
C ILE A 3 3.21 -7.54 7.06
N LEU A 4 3.81 -6.51 6.45
CA LEU A 4 4.49 -6.64 5.15
C LEU A 4 5.74 -7.52 5.25
N GLN A 5 6.46 -7.42 6.37
CA GLN A 5 7.63 -8.23 6.66
C GLN A 5 7.26 -9.70 6.86
N LEU A 6 6.18 -9.96 7.60
CA LEU A 6 5.63 -11.30 7.80
C LEU A 6 5.12 -11.92 6.49
N THR A 7 4.37 -11.17 5.67
CA THR A 7 3.85 -11.70 4.40
C THR A 7 4.95 -12.00 3.38
N LEU A 8 6.04 -11.25 3.39
CA LEU A 8 7.20 -11.46 2.51
C LEU A 8 8.27 -12.40 3.10
N GLY A 9 8.09 -12.88 4.34
CA GLY A 9 9.08 -13.70 5.03
C GLY A 9 10.42 -12.99 5.22
N LYS A 10 10.42 -11.65 5.35
CA LYS A 10 11.62 -10.83 5.53
C LYS A 10 11.71 -10.33 6.96
N LYS A 11 12.87 -10.51 7.60
CA LYS A 11 13.13 -9.99 8.96
C LYS A 11 13.42 -8.49 8.98
N THR A 12 13.77 -7.93 7.83
CA THR A 12 14.15 -6.52 7.65
C THR A 12 13.54 -5.99 6.36
N GLY A 13 13.33 -4.68 6.29
CA GLY A 13 12.79 -4.00 5.12
C GLY A 13 11.81 -2.90 5.49
N ILE A 14 11.76 -1.86 4.67
CA ILE A 14 10.97 -0.65 4.91
C ILE A 14 9.98 -0.48 3.76
N ALA A 15 8.72 -0.17 4.08
CA ALA A 15 7.74 0.14 3.06
C ALA A 15 7.91 1.60 2.61
N GLY A 16 7.85 1.83 1.30
CA GLY A 16 7.70 3.19 0.77
C GLY A 16 6.30 3.72 1.07
N VAL A 17 6.19 4.93 1.61
CA VAL A 17 4.90 5.56 1.92
C VAL A 17 4.90 7.01 1.44
N ILE A 18 3.83 7.40 0.74
CA ILE A 18 3.51 8.79 0.45
C ILE A 18 2.31 9.17 1.30
N LEU A 19 2.47 10.20 2.13
CA LEU A 19 1.41 10.74 2.97
C LEU A 19 0.92 12.07 2.37
N ALA A 20 -0.39 12.17 2.15
CA ALA A 20 -1.04 13.41 1.72
C ALA A 20 -2.07 13.84 2.77
N ILE A 21 -2.04 15.12 3.14
CA ILE A 21 -2.99 15.72 4.08
C ILE A 21 -4.06 16.44 3.26
N GLN A 22 -5.31 16.00 3.39
CA GLN A 22 -6.44 16.66 2.75
C GLN A 22 -7.30 17.34 3.81
N THR A 23 -7.28 18.67 3.84
CA THR A 23 -7.97 19.49 4.86
C THR A 23 -9.41 19.87 4.47
N PHE A 24 -9.75 19.84 3.18
CA PHE A 24 -11.05 20.22 2.65
C PHE A 24 -11.70 19.10 1.82
N GLY A 25 -13.01 18.93 1.99
CA GLY A 25 -13.87 18.06 1.16
C GLY A 25 -14.69 18.86 0.14
N ASN A 26 -15.73 18.25 -0.44
CA ASN A 26 -16.63 18.93 -1.39
C ASN A 26 -17.33 20.14 -0.74
N TYR A 27 -17.33 21.29 -1.43
CA TYR A 27 -18.04 22.53 -1.07
C TYR A 27 -17.90 22.96 0.40
N ALA A 28 -16.80 23.65 0.72
CA ALA A 28 -16.57 24.40 1.97
C ALA A 28 -16.75 23.63 3.30
N ARG A 29 -16.93 22.30 3.28
CA ARG A 29 -16.93 21.47 4.49
C ARG A 29 -15.52 21.06 4.87
N ARG A 30 -15.17 21.30 6.15
CA ARG A 30 -13.95 20.78 6.78
C ARG A 30 -14.10 19.28 7.00
N HIS A 31 -13.29 18.52 6.28
CA HIS A 31 -13.19 17.05 6.40
C HIS A 31 -11.71 16.66 6.36
N PRO A 32 -10.95 16.98 7.42
CA PRO A 32 -9.52 16.67 7.45
C PRO A 32 -9.33 15.16 7.49
N HIS A 33 -8.63 14.62 6.50
CA HIS A 33 -8.24 13.22 6.45
C HIS A 33 -6.84 13.08 5.87
N LEU A 34 -6.21 11.95 6.20
CA LEU A 34 -4.87 11.59 5.74
C LEU A 34 -5.01 10.46 4.73
N HIS A 35 -4.40 10.64 3.56
CA HIS A 35 -4.20 9.56 2.59
C HIS A 35 -2.79 9.03 2.75
N ALA A 36 -2.65 7.75 3.07
CA ALA A 36 -1.37 7.07 3.07
C ALA A 36 -1.35 6.07 1.91
N LEU A 37 -0.56 6.36 0.88
CA LEU A 37 -0.30 5.43 -0.21
C LEU A 37 0.97 4.65 0.13
N VAL A 38 0.81 3.35 0.35
CA VAL A 38 1.90 2.44 0.70
C VAL A 38 2.28 1.63 -0.53
N ALA A 39 3.57 1.51 -0.81
CA ALA A 39 4.09 0.66 -1.87
C ALA A 39 3.72 -0.81 -1.61
N ASP A 40 3.34 -1.53 -2.67
CA ASP A 40 2.98 -2.95 -2.61
C ASP A 40 4.24 -3.84 -2.54
N GLY A 41 5.03 -3.67 -1.48
CA GLY A 41 6.31 -4.33 -1.31
C GLY A 41 7.21 -3.68 -0.26
N LEU A 42 8.44 -4.19 -0.14
CA LEU A 42 9.45 -3.73 0.81
C LEU A 42 10.77 -3.40 0.11
N PHE A 43 11.38 -2.28 0.51
CA PHE A 43 12.77 -1.96 0.21
C PHE A 43 13.68 -2.62 1.23
N LEU A 44 14.68 -3.38 0.77
CA LEU A 44 15.72 -3.95 1.62
C LEU A 44 16.93 -3.03 1.70
N GLU A 45 17.74 -3.22 2.74
CA GLU A 45 19.01 -2.51 2.92
C GLU A 45 20.00 -2.78 1.78
N SER A 46 19.87 -3.92 1.10
CA SER A 46 20.63 -4.25 -0.11
C SER A 46 20.29 -3.37 -1.33
N GLY A 47 19.31 -2.47 -1.22
CA GLY A 47 18.85 -1.59 -2.30
C GLY A 47 17.81 -2.22 -3.24
N TYR A 48 17.50 -3.50 -3.06
CA TYR A 48 16.47 -4.19 -3.85
C TYR A 48 15.07 -3.94 -3.31
N PHE A 49 14.10 -3.83 -4.24
CA PHE A 49 12.68 -3.79 -3.93
C PHE A 49 12.03 -5.16 -4.14
N PHE A 50 11.35 -5.66 -3.13
CA PHE A 50 10.61 -6.92 -3.17
C PHE A 50 9.11 -6.64 -3.26
N VAL A 51 8.54 -6.97 -4.43
CA VAL A 51 7.11 -6.83 -4.71
C VAL A 51 6.31 -7.86 -3.89
N MET A 52 5.15 -7.45 -3.38
CA MET A 52 4.25 -8.38 -2.70
C MET A 52 3.85 -9.53 -3.65
N PRO A 53 3.89 -10.80 -3.21
CA PRO A 53 3.33 -11.89 -4.00
C PRO A 53 1.84 -11.59 -4.26
N LYS A 54 1.27 -12.13 -5.34
CA LYS A 54 -0.19 -12.09 -5.58
C LYS A 54 -0.92 -12.89 -4.50
N VAL A 55 -1.07 -12.31 -3.32
CA VAL A 55 -1.98 -12.77 -2.29
C VAL A 55 -3.31 -12.11 -2.55
N PHE A 56 -4.34 -12.93 -2.79
CA PHE A 56 -5.70 -12.44 -2.76
C PHE A 56 -5.97 -11.89 -1.37
N LEU A 57 -5.85 -10.57 -1.18
CA LEU A 57 -6.65 -9.88 -0.18
C LEU A 57 -8.08 -10.37 -0.42
N ARG A 58 -8.62 -11.16 0.53
CA ARG A 58 -9.89 -11.85 0.36
C ARG A 58 -10.89 -10.91 -0.30
N ARG A 59 -11.25 -11.24 -1.54
CA ARG A 59 -12.04 -10.40 -2.43
C ARG A 59 -13.36 -10.10 -1.73
N TRP A 60 -13.53 -8.88 -1.24
CA TRP A 60 -14.86 -8.43 -0.84
C TRP A 60 -15.68 -8.29 -2.13
N PRO A 61 -16.89 -8.89 -2.21
CA PRO A 61 -17.60 -9.08 -3.49
C PRO A 61 -17.88 -7.80 -4.30
N GLY A 62 -17.75 -6.61 -3.71
CA GLY A 62 -18.10 -5.33 -4.31
C GLY A 62 -16.98 -4.53 -4.97
N PHE A 63 -15.72 -5.01 -5.01
CA PHE A 63 -14.61 -4.22 -5.58
C PHE A 63 -13.88 -4.98 -6.70
N SER A 64 -14.15 -4.60 -7.96
CA SER A 64 -13.45 -5.10 -9.13
C SER A 64 -12.29 -4.17 -9.50
N VAL A 65 -11.09 -4.43 -8.98
CA VAL A 65 -9.88 -3.87 -9.60
C VAL A 65 -9.51 -4.70 -10.81
N PRO A 66 -9.36 -4.10 -12.01
CA PRO A 66 -8.92 -4.82 -13.19
C PRO A 66 -7.49 -5.31 -12.97
N MET A 67 -7.30 -6.61 -13.17
CA MET A 67 -6.04 -7.31 -13.04
C MET A 67 -5.05 -6.76 -14.10
N CYS A 68 -4.00 -6.06 -13.67
CA CYS A 68 -2.90 -5.70 -14.57
C CYS A 68 -2.13 -6.99 -14.90
N SER A 69 -2.19 -7.44 -16.15
CA SER A 69 -1.63 -8.70 -16.63
C SER A 69 -0.22 -8.57 -17.21
N ARG A 70 0.45 -7.42 -17.03
CA ARG A 70 1.81 -7.18 -17.50
C ARG A 70 2.61 -6.39 -16.46
N CYS A 71 3.35 -7.13 -15.64
CA CYS A 71 4.65 -6.74 -15.08
C CYS A 71 5.64 -7.81 -15.53
#